data_AF-A1YQX0-F1
#
_entry.id   AF-A1YQX0-F1
#
_cell.length_a   1.000
_cell.length_b   1.000
_cell.length_c   1.000
_cell.angle_alpha   90.00
_cell.angle_beta   90.00
_cell.angle_gamma   90.00
#
_symmetry.space_group_name_H-M   'P 1'
#
loop_
_entity.id
_entity.type
_entity.pdbx_description
1 polymer ?
#
loop_
_entity_poly.entity_id
_entity_poly.type
_entity_poly.pdbx_seq_one_letter_code
_entity_poly.pdbx_strand_id
1 'polypeptide(L)'
;RFLATVTSTVIDWFQPWPESSLFSVAKRFLDEVDLGEDTVRNAVVEFMPYSFQLVNKVSIKFRETERRYNYTTPKTFLELIKLYKNVLAAKRKGNLDNTERLENGLQKLHRVQADVDVLVEEAKVKAVEVENKVASANIFA
;
A
#
# COMPACT_ATOMS: atom_id res chain seq x y z
N ARG A 1 -34.96 39.04 8.62
CA ARG A 1 -33.78 39.33 9.48
C ARG A 1 -34.26 39.26 10.93
N PHE A 2 -33.77 38.31 11.73
CA PHE A 2 -34.16 38.14 13.13
C PHE A 2 -33.14 38.84 14.03
N LEU A 3 -33.59 39.79 14.87
CA LEU A 3 -32.71 40.55 15.77
C LEU A 3 -32.19 39.68 16.92
N ALA A 4 -33.02 38.74 17.40
CA ALA A 4 -32.67 37.79 18.44
C ALA A 4 -31.43 36.94 18.11
N THR A 5 -31.12 36.72 16.83
CA THR A 5 -29.92 35.99 16.36
C THR A 5 -28.62 36.74 16.61
N VAL A 6 -28.68 38.04 16.95
CA VAL A 6 -27.52 38.86 17.28
C VAL A 6 -27.56 39.33 18.73
N THR A 7 -28.76 39.60 19.27
CA THR A 7 -28.91 40.21 20.60
C THR A 7 -29.17 39.21 21.72
N SER A 8 -29.82 38.08 21.42
CA SER A 8 -30.32 37.13 22.43
C SER A 8 -29.64 35.75 22.35
N THR A 9 -28.66 35.61 21.45
CA THR A 9 -27.88 34.39 21.25
C THR A 9 -26.40 34.70 21.41
N VAL A 10 -25.67 33.84 22.12
CA VAL A 10 -24.22 33.94 22.23
C VAL A 10 -23.62 33.39 20.94
N ILE A 11 -22.89 34.24 20.23
CA ILE A 11 -22.26 33.88 18.96
C ILE A 11 -20.92 33.20 19.26
N ASP A 12 -20.78 31.95 18.85
CA ASP A 12 -19.51 31.21 18.84
C ASP A 12 -19.01 31.07 17.39
N TRP A 13 -17.80 31.53 17.12
CA TRP A 13 -17.23 31.58 15.78
C TRP A 13 -16.33 30.37 15.52
N PHE A 14 -16.81 29.46 14.70
CA PHE A 14 -16.02 28.30 14.27
C PHE A 14 -15.04 28.71 13.17
N GLN A 15 -13.76 28.78 13.54
CA GLN A 15 -12.67 29.03 12.60
C GLN A 15 -12.33 27.75 11.82
N PRO A 16 -11.82 27.88 10.58
CA PRO A 16 -11.17 26.76 9.90
C PRO A 16 -10.06 26.17 10.78
N TRP A 17 -9.85 24.87 10.67
CA TRP A 17 -8.81 24.22 11.47
C TRP A 17 -7.43 24.79 11.13
N PRO A 18 -6.65 25.23 12.14
CA PRO A 18 -5.27 25.63 11.92
C PRO A 18 -4.41 24.42 11.57
N GLU A 19 -3.23 24.68 11.02
CA GLU A 19 -2.28 23.65 10.61
C GLU A 19 -1.89 22.71 11.76
N SER A 20 -1.66 23.27 12.95
CA SER A 20 -1.34 22.51 14.16
C SER A 20 -2.44 21.51 14.53
N SER A 21 -3.71 21.90 14.39
CA SER A 21 -4.85 21.00 14.63
C SER A 21 -4.92 19.91 13.57
N LEU A 22 -4.75 20.26 12.28
CA LEU A 22 -4.72 19.29 11.18
C LEU A 22 -3.57 18.27 11.37
N PHE A 23 -2.39 18.73 11.77
CA PHE A 23 -1.24 17.88 12.10
C PHE A 23 -1.55 16.95 13.27
N SER A 24 -2.10 17.49 14.38
CA SER A 24 -2.45 16.67 15.54
C SER A 24 -3.51 15.60 15.22
N VAL A 25 -4.48 15.93 14.38
CA VAL A 25 -5.49 14.97 13.91
C VAL A 25 -4.85 13.93 13.00
N ALA A 26 -4.04 14.34 12.01
CA ALA A 26 -3.34 13.41 11.14
C ALA A 26 -2.45 12.44 11.93
N LYS A 27 -1.66 12.95 12.87
CA LYS A 27 -0.80 12.17 13.76
C LYS A 27 -1.60 11.11 14.52
N ARG A 28 -2.70 11.52 15.17
CA ARG A 28 -3.55 10.61 15.95
C ARG A 28 -4.20 9.53 15.09
N PHE A 29 -4.70 9.87 13.89
CA PHE A 29 -5.42 8.92 13.04
C PHE A 29 -4.50 7.96 12.27
N LEU A 30 -3.25 8.36 12.03
CA LEU A 30 -2.22 7.56 11.35
C LEU A 30 -1.35 6.74 12.31
N ASP A 31 -1.50 6.93 13.63
CA ASP A 31 -0.70 6.22 14.65
C ASP A 31 -0.87 4.70 14.56
N GLU A 32 -2.12 4.25 14.34
CA GLU A 32 -2.48 2.82 14.19
C GLU A 32 -1.94 2.19 12.90
N VAL A 33 -1.44 2.99 11.96
CA VAL A 33 -0.99 2.52 10.65
C VAL A 33 0.52 2.32 10.70
N ASP A 34 0.97 1.12 10.31
CA ASP A 34 2.37 0.89 10.03
C ASP A 34 2.78 1.71 8.80
N LEU A 35 3.65 2.70 8.95
CA LEU A 35 4.15 3.52 7.84
C LEU A 35 5.62 3.24 7.54
N GLY A 36 6.19 2.19 8.14
CA GLY A 36 7.62 1.90 8.08
C GLY A 36 8.40 2.81 9.02
N GLU A 37 9.51 3.36 8.50
CA GLU A 37 10.44 4.18 9.26
C GLU A 37 9.81 5.49 9.78
N ASP A 38 10.26 5.96 10.93
CA ASP A 38 9.76 7.18 11.57
C ASP A 38 9.95 8.43 10.69
N THR A 39 11.00 8.46 9.88
CA THR A 39 11.24 9.54 8.89
C THR A 39 10.11 9.62 7.87
N VAL A 40 9.71 8.48 7.32
CA VAL A 40 8.59 8.36 6.36
C VAL A 40 7.27 8.66 7.04
N ARG A 41 7.05 8.14 8.26
CA ARG A 41 5.86 8.44 9.06
C ARG A 41 5.68 9.94 9.26
N ASN A 42 6.72 10.63 9.73
CA ASN A 42 6.68 12.06 9.97
C ASN A 42 6.40 12.82 8.67
N ALA A 43 7.05 12.47 7.57
CA ALA A 43 6.80 13.08 6.27
C ALA A 43 5.34 12.91 5.82
N VAL A 44 4.73 11.73 6.00
CA VAL A 44 3.32 11.50 5.67
C VAL A 44 2.39 12.33 6.57
N VAL A 45 2.67 12.38 7.88
CA VAL A 45 1.86 13.14 8.84
C VAL A 45 1.92 14.64 8.58
N GLU A 46 3.08 15.18 8.21
CA GLU A 46 3.26 16.58 7.81
C GLU A 46 2.66 16.89 6.43
N PHE A 47 2.67 15.92 5.51
CA PHE A 47 2.10 16.09 4.19
C PHE A 47 0.58 16.25 4.20
N MET A 48 -0.14 15.56 5.10
CA MET A 48 -1.60 15.65 5.20
C MET A 48 -2.11 17.10 5.35
N PRO A 49 -1.71 17.89 6.38
CA PRO A 49 -2.14 19.28 6.52
C PRO A 49 -1.69 20.16 5.36
N TYR A 50 -0.46 19.98 4.87
CA TYR A 50 0.07 20.72 3.72
C TYR A 50 -0.82 20.52 2.48
N SER A 51 -1.16 19.28 2.15
CA SER A 51 -2.00 18.96 0.99
C SER A 51 -3.40 19.58 1.11
N PHE A 52 -3.99 19.56 2.31
CA PHE A 52 -5.31 20.15 2.55
C PHE A 52 -5.30 21.68 2.38
N GLN A 53 -4.27 22.36 2.92
CA GLN A 53 -4.10 23.79 2.71
C GLN A 53 -3.85 24.15 1.24
N LEU A 54 -3.08 23.33 0.52
CA LEU A 54 -2.83 23.53 -0.90
C LEU A 54 -4.14 23.43 -1.70
N VAL A 55 -4.98 22.43 -1.41
CA VAL A 55 -6.30 22.31 -2.02
C VAL A 55 -7.15 23.54 -1.74
N ASN A 56 -7.14 24.10 -0.52
CA ASN A 56 -7.87 25.34 -0.21
C ASN A 56 -7.42 26.52 -1.08
N LYS A 57 -6.12 26.67 -1.32
CA LYS A 57 -5.58 27.71 -2.22
C LYS A 57 -6.02 27.48 -3.67
N VAL A 58 -6.01 26.23 -4.13
CA VAL A 58 -6.45 25.86 -5.48
C VAL A 58 -7.96 26.05 -5.64
N SER A 59 -8.76 25.76 -4.61
CA SER A 59 -10.21 26.00 -4.58
C SER A 59 -10.58 27.46 -4.84
N ILE A 60 -9.81 28.39 -4.26
CA ILE A 60 -10.00 29.83 -4.51
C ILE A 60 -9.77 30.16 -5.99
N LYS A 61 -8.64 29.69 -6.55
CA LYS A 61 -8.34 29.88 -7.97
C LYS A 61 -9.40 29.25 -8.89
N PHE A 62 -9.86 28.06 -8.55
CA PHE A 62 -10.90 27.35 -9.29
C PHE A 62 -12.21 28.13 -9.32
N ARG A 63 -12.59 28.74 -8.19
CA ARG A 63 -13.75 29.63 -8.13
C ARG A 63 -13.57 30.87 -9.01
N GLU A 64 -12.37 31.44 -9.06
CA GLU A 64 -12.09 32.63 -9.87
C GLU A 64 -12.16 32.32 -11.38
N THR A 65 -11.62 31.18 -11.80
CA THR A 65 -11.58 30.78 -13.22
C THR A 65 -12.89 30.18 -13.70
N GLU A 66 -13.40 29.16 -12.99
CA GLU A 66 -14.55 28.34 -13.43
C GLU A 66 -15.88 28.82 -12.87
N ARG A 67 -15.86 29.80 -11.95
CA ARG A 67 -17.05 30.30 -11.24
C ARG A 67 -17.82 29.20 -10.49
N ARG A 68 -17.15 28.08 -10.18
CA ARG A 68 -17.70 26.94 -9.43
C ARG A 68 -17.09 26.86 -8.04
N TYR A 69 -17.91 26.48 -7.06
CA TYR A 69 -17.48 26.35 -5.67
C TYR A 69 -17.08 24.91 -5.35
N ASN A 70 -15.95 24.72 -4.70
CA ASN A 70 -15.54 23.48 -4.05
C ASN A 70 -15.18 23.77 -2.59
N TYR A 71 -16.06 23.38 -1.67
CA TYR A 71 -15.86 23.61 -0.26
C TYR A 71 -15.05 22.47 0.36
N THR A 72 -13.96 22.83 1.01
CA THR A 72 -13.22 21.94 1.87
C THR A 72 -13.72 22.11 3.30
N THR A 73 -13.96 20.99 3.97
CA THR A 73 -14.46 20.97 5.35
C THR A 73 -13.55 20.07 6.18
N PRO A 74 -13.54 20.21 7.52
CA PRO A 74 -12.82 19.26 8.38
C PRO A 74 -13.22 17.80 8.10
N LYS A 75 -14.48 17.56 7.71
CA LYS A 75 -14.93 16.22 7.28
C LYS A 75 -14.19 15.72 6.03
N THR A 76 -13.99 16.58 5.03
CA THR A 76 -13.20 16.25 3.83
C THR A 76 -11.77 15.82 4.20
N PHE A 77 -11.18 16.46 5.21
CA PHE A 77 -9.85 16.08 5.71
C PHE A 77 -9.84 14.70 6.38
N LEU A 78 -10.84 14.40 7.20
CA LEU A 78 -10.99 13.07 7.80
C LEU A 78 -11.22 11.98 6.76
N GLU A 79 -12.02 12.26 5.72
CA GLU A 79 -12.24 11.33 4.62
C GLU A 79 -10.96 11.12 3.79
N LEU A 80 -10.11 12.14 3.61
CA LEU A 80 -8.79 11.99 2.99
C LEU A 80 -7.92 10.98 3.75
N ILE A 81 -7.82 11.13 5.08
CA ILE A 81 -7.03 10.22 5.92
C ILE A 81 -7.61 8.80 5.87
N LYS A 82 -8.94 8.67 5.96
CA LYS A 82 -9.62 7.38 5.88
C LYS A 82 -9.39 6.70 4.52
N LEU A 83 -9.50 7.45 3.43
CA LEU A 83 -9.23 6.95 2.08
C LEU A 83 -7.78 6.47 1.96
N TYR A 84 -6.84 7.24 2.48
CA TYR A 84 -5.43 6.86 2.49
C TYR A 84 -5.21 5.53 3.23
N LYS A 85 -5.76 5.37 4.45
CA LYS A 85 -5.71 4.10 5.22
C LYS A 85 -6.24 2.92 4.39
N ASN A 86 -7.41 3.09 3.77
CA ASN A 86 -8.06 2.04 3.01
C ASN A 86 -7.27 1.63 1.76
N VAL A 87 -6.80 2.61 0.97
CA VAL A 87 -6.05 2.34 -0.25
C VAL A 87 -4.70 1.69 0.09
N LEU A 88 -4.01 2.17 1.13
CA LEU A 88 -2.74 1.59 1.56
C LEU A 88 -2.91 0.14 1.99
N ALA A 89 -3.92 -0.16 2.82
CA ALA A 89 -4.22 -1.52 3.25
C ALA A 89 -4.54 -2.45 2.07
N ALA A 90 -5.39 -1.99 1.14
CA ALA A 90 -5.75 -2.77 -0.04
C ALA A 90 -4.53 -3.06 -0.94
N LYS A 91 -3.67 -2.06 -1.17
CA LYS A 91 -2.45 -2.22 -1.98
C LYS A 91 -1.43 -3.14 -1.32
N ARG A 92 -1.22 -3.01 0.00
CA ARG A 92 -0.32 -3.89 0.74
C ARG A 92 -0.80 -5.34 0.73
N LYS A 93 -2.11 -5.55 0.97
CA LYS A 93 -2.70 -6.89 0.88
C LYS A 93 -2.46 -7.51 -0.49
N GLY A 94 -2.79 -6.79 -1.57
CA GLY A 94 -2.54 -7.29 -2.93
C GLY A 94 -1.06 -7.58 -3.22
N ASN A 95 -0.14 -6.82 -2.63
CA ASN A 95 1.30 -7.08 -2.76
C ASN A 95 1.75 -8.33 -1.99
N LEU A 96 1.24 -8.52 -0.77
CA LEU A 96 1.50 -9.71 0.04
C LEU A 96 0.95 -10.97 -0.64
N ASP A 97 -0.28 -10.94 -1.11
CA ASP A 97 -0.91 -12.06 -1.83
C ASP A 97 -0.08 -12.45 -3.07
N ASN A 98 0.45 -11.47 -3.80
CA ASN A 98 1.32 -11.72 -4.95
C ASN A 98 2.69 -12.29 -4.56
N THR A 99 3.25 -11.81 -3.45
CA THR A 99 4.54 -12.29 -2.92
C THR A 99 4.41 -13.74 -2.48
N GLU A 100 3.38 -14.07 -1.72
CA GLU A 100 3.09 -15.43 -1.26
C GLU A 100 2.84 -16.38 -2.45
N ARG A 101 2.09 -15.93 -3.46
CA ARG A 101 1.89 -16.70 -4.70
C ARG A 101 3.22 -17.00 -5.40
N LEU A 102 4.11 -16.01 -5.48
CA LEU A 102 5.42 -16.17 -6.10
C LEU A 102 6.31 -17.13 -5.31
N GLU A 103 6.36 -16.97 -3.99
CA GLU A 103 7.14 -17.83 -3.08
C GLU A 103 6.68 -19.29 -3.17
N ASN A 104 5.38 -19.53 -3.15
CA ASN A 104 4.79 -20.86 -3.36
C ASN A 104 5.15 -21.45 -4.73
N GLY A 105 5.14 -20.62 -5.78
CA GLY A 105 5.56 -21.02 -7.12
C GLY A 105 7.05 -21.41 -7.16
N LEU A 106 7.90 -20.58 -6.56
CA LEU A 106 9.34 -20.80 -6.48
C LEU A 106 9.68 -22.07 -5.69
N GLN A 107 8.99 -22.32 -4.57
CA GLN A 107 9.18 -23.52 -3.78
C GLN A 107 8.86 -24.79 -4.59
N LYS A 108 7.79 -24.76 -5.40
CA LYS A 108 7.46 -25.88 -6.30
C LYS A 108 8.54 -26.08 -7.37
N LEU A 109 9.03 -25.00 -7.98
CA LEU A 109 10.11 -25.08 -8.96
C LEU A 109 11.40 -25.65 -8.36
N HIS A 110 11.78 -25.24 -7.15
CA HIS A 110 12.94 -25.79 -6.46
C HIS A 110 12.81 -27.28 -6.15
N ARG A 111 11.61 -27.75 -5.77
CA ARG A 111 11.35 -29.18 -5.58
C ARG A 111 11.52 -29.97 -6.87
N VAL A 112 10.90 -29.50 -7.95
CA VAL A 112 11.02 -30.15 -9.27
C VAL A 112 12.47 -30.16 -9.76
N GLN A 113 13.22 -29.07 -9.53
CA GLN A 113 14.64 -29.03 -9.87
C GLN A 113 15.42 -30.11 -9.11
N ALA A 114 15.21 -30.24 -7.80
CA ALA A 114 15.86 -31.26 -7.00
C ALA A 114 15.51 -32.68 -7.47
N ASP A 115 14.25 -32.94 -7.81
CA ASP A 115 13.81 -34.23 -8.34
C ASP A 115 14.47 -34.54 -9.71
N VAL A 116 14.58 -33.54 -10.59
CA VAL A 116 15.26 -33.67 -11.89
C VAL A 116 16.75 -33.95 -11.71
N ASP A 117 17.42 -33.27 -10.78
CA ASP A 117 18.84 -33.48 -10.50
C ASP A 117 19.10 -34.94 -10.05
N VAL A 118 18.24 -35.50 -9.20
CA VAL A 118 18.29 -36.91 -8.78
C VAL A 118 18.08 -37.85 -9.99
N LEU A 119 17.06 -37.59 -10.81
CA LEU A 119 16.78 -38.42 -11.99
C LEU A 119 17.91 -38.41 -13.01
N VAL A 120 18.58 -37.28 -13.20
CA VAL A 120 19.74 -37.15 -14.10
C VAL A 120 20.90 -38.01 -13.60
N GLU A 121 21.19 -38.00 -12.30
CA GLU A 121 22.23 -38.85 -11.73
C GLU A 121 21.88 -40.34 -11.83
N GLU A 122 20.64 -40.73 -11.53
CA GLU A 122 20.20 -42.12 -11.73
C GLU A 122 20.30 -42.58 -13.19
N ALA A 123 19.96 -41.70 -14.14
CA ALA A 123 20.03 -42.01 -15.57
C ALA A 123 21.48 -42.26 -16.02
N LYS A 124 22.44 -41.48 -15.52
CA LYS A 124 23.88 -41.70 -15.79
C LYS A 124 24.35 -43.07 -15.28
N VAL A 125 23.97 -43.45 -14.06
CA VAL A 125 24.33 -44.75 -13.48
C VAL A 125 23.74 -45.90 -14.30
N LYS A 126 22.44 -45.81 -14.62
CA LYS A 126 21.74 -46.84 -15.42
C LYS A 126 22.31 -46.96 -16.83
N ALA A 127 22.78 -45.87 -17.45
CA ALA A 127 23.41 -45.91 -18.77
C ALA A 127 24.69 -46.76 -18.77
N VAL A 128 25.56 -46.58 -17.76
CA VAL A 128 26.79 -47.39 -17.60
C VAL A 128 26.47 -48.86 -17.36
N GLU A 129 25.45 -49.16 -16.55
CA GLU A 129 25.01 -50.55 -16.34
C GLU A 129 24.49 -51.22 -17.61
N VAL A 130 23.74 -50.48 -18.44
CA VAL A 130 23.24 -50.98 -19.72
C VAL A 130 24.39 -51.26 -20.67
N GLU A 131 25.37 -50.36 -20.79
CA GLU A 131 26.56 -50.59 -21.61
C GLU A 131 27.35 -51.83 -21.16
N ASN A 132 27.56 -52.00 -19.85
CA ASN A 132 28.21 -53.19 -19.30
C ASN A 132 27.44 -54.49 -19.61
N LYS A 133 26.10 -54.46 -19.49
CA LYS A 133 25.25 -55.62 -19.82
C LYS A 133 25.27 -55.94 -21.31
N VAL A 134 25.22 -54.92 -22.18
CA VAL A 134 25.33 -55.10 -23.64
C VAL A 134 26.70 -55.68 -24.01
N ALA A 135 27.79 -55.16 -23.42
CA ALA A 135 29.13 -55.70 -23.64
C ALA A 135 29.23 -57.17 -23.20
N SER A 136 28.67 -57.52 -22.03
CA SER A 136 28.63 -58.91 -21.58
C SER A 136 27.82 -59.81 -22.50
N ALA A 137 26.67 -59.35 -23.00
CA ALA A 137 25.83 -60.13 -23.92
C ALA A 137 26.51 -60.38 -25.27
N ASN A 138 27.28 -59.40 -25.79
CA ASN A 138 28.03 -59.55 -27.03
C ASN A 138 29.24 -60.49 -26.92
N ILE A 139 29.73 -60.79 -25.71
CA ILE A 139 30.80 -61.79 -25.49
C ILE A 139 30.24 -63.22 -25.63
N PHE A 140 28.94 -63.42 -25.45
CA PHE A 140 28.27 -64.73 -25.54
C PHE A 140 27.60 -64.99 -26.91
N ALA A 141 27.68 -64.04 -27.85
CA ALA A 141 27.16 -64.15 -29.22
C ALA A 141 28.31 -64.39 -30.21
#